data_AF-A0A7S2UAY0-F1
#
_entry.id   AF-A0A7S2UAY0-F1
#
_cell.length_a   1.000
_cell.length_b   1.000
_cell.length_c   1.000
_cell.angle_alpha   90.00
_cell.angle_beta   90.00
_cell.angle_gamma   90.00
#
_symmetry.space_group_name_H-M   'P 1'
#
loop_
_entity.id
_entity.type
_entity.pdbx_description
1 polymer ?
#
loop_
_entity_poly.entity_id
_entity_poly.type
_entity_poly.pdbx_seq_one_letter_code
_entity_poly.pdbx_strand_id
1 'polypeptide(L)'
;MSLFSFWLGSGVDDDEEDAEVFYNPDHAPKEEEKDVSEDVKSNSADAASPDTPSKQGGASAGANGDAQNIEVEAKRETTVRFKDEEEVDVEEEEGGEEDEVAPSLSKSTRLKGYITLSVASVISYSSAMESRTAQRSYSSPESASTVNGTSDDYSVLYSLVVVPATQEQQRYAMAAAMVSFIISIFCIFCHLDSYTCLAKYWKTKLFGPKATSFEMWLLIFMVVWWVVATWLNTSIRGIAGDGKGQFNLYFSTWVSCYASIWTLEKWVVAAGHSSYRAFMASWPHRAPGWIRLFVLSLSNMLCFLDLYFNWDDDQNQATDTGLTPDLVENIFANVSDSQWTWLIFVTAFTAPVALCFALAEVFRFTKPKNHPTDDDDNSDSDDGDQSPKASEDEGVKSPPSQNNLFRDKRDVHLSHSIEYGDDTNATLHELREAQYDLFPTPEEEDEDDTKKTDLENYIEGGVLFLLVIFWIPTVTVATIPGGAASLWGNAYFFTWACSIMVIDTCVWWIRDWRRSIHDAFQRQEDQYRRAKLEILQREEQKLRQRRQQVELAKLQQQQQERSAATSTGTLSAITYPLRALTSQDANDTTPQKRDLRIVTSPSSDGM
;
A
#
# COMPACT_ATOMS: atom_id res chain seq x y z
N MET A 1 3.73 7.19 17.34
CA MET A 1 3.10 6.09 16.57
C MET A 1 1.95 6.55 15.68
N SER A 2 1.03 7.43 16.11
CA SER A 2 -0.05 7.99 15.24
C SER A 2 0.46 8.65 13.94
N LEU A 3 1.55 9.42 13.98
CA LEU A 3 2.23 9.97 12.80
C LEU A 3 2.78 8.89 11.83
N PHE A 4 3.09 7.70 12.35
CA PHE A 4 3.66 6.57 11.58
C PHE A 4 2.57 5.76 10.86
N SER A 5 1.44 5.49 11.52
CA SER A 5 0.26 4.87 10.89
C SER A 5 -0.30 5.75 9.77
N PHE A 6 -0.23 7.07 9.96
CA PHE A 6 -0.66 8.04 8.97
C PHE A 6 0.27 8.14 7.74
N TRP A 7 1.59 7.97 7.93
CA TRP A 7 2.57 7.91 6.83
C TRP A 7 2.48 6.60 6.01
N LEU A 8 2.01 5.51 6.64
CA LEU A 8 1.82 4.20 6.00
C LEU A 8 0.51 4.09 5.19
N GLY A 9 -0.34 5.12 5.15
CA GLY A 9 -1.56 5.10 4.36
C GLY A 9 -2.62 4.11 4.85
N SER A 10 -2.50 3.59 6.09
CA SER A 10 -3.58 2.87 6.76
C SER A 10 -4.60 3.90 7.27
N GLY A 11 -5.30 4.54 6.33
CA GLY A 11 -6.58 5.17 6.63
C GLY A 11 -7.53 4.03 6.99
N VAL A 12 -7.77 3.87 8.28
CA VAL A 12 -9.07 3.43 8.75
C VAL A 12 -10.02 4.53 8.27
N ASP A 13 -11.00 4.17 7.45
CA ASP A 13 -12.07 5.09 7.09
C ASP A 13 -12.78 5.45 8.41
N ASP A 14 -12.59 6.67 8.88
CA ASP A 14 -13.30 7.24 10.03
C ASP A 14 -14.75 7.52 9.62
N ASP A 15 -15.55 6.46 9.49
CA ASP A 15 -16.97 6.50 9.76
C ASP A 15 -17.15 6.24 11.27
N GLU A 16 -16.66 7.16 12.11
CA GLU A 16 -16.91 7.10 13.56
C GLU A 16 -18.07 8.06 13.90
N GLU A 17 -19.25 7.45 13.96
CA GLU A 17 -20.49 8.00 14.51
C GLU A 17 -20.33 8.48 15.96
N ASP A 18 -21.18 9.44 16.32
CA ASP A 18 -21.28 10.13 17.59
C ASP A 18 -21.22 9.22 18.83
N ALA A 19 -20.16 9.37 19.63
CA ALA A 19 -20.15 8.95 21.02
C ALA A 19 -19.94 10.17 21.92
N GLU A 20 -21.05 10.80 22.35
CA GLU A 20 -21.08 11.72 23.48
C GLU A 20 -20.64 10.98 24.75
N VAL A 21 -19.40 11.21 25.18
CA VAL A 21 -18.94 10.83 26.53
C VAL A 21 -18.97 12.08 27.41
N PHE A 22 -19.91 12.09 28.34
CA PHE A 22 -20.01 13.05 29.44
C PHE A 22 -18.69 13.11 30.22
N TYR A 23 -18.06 14.28 30.25
CA TYR A 23 -16.94 14.57 31.14
C TYR A 23 -17.46 15.15 32.46
N ASN A 24 -17.19 14.46 33.57
CA ASN A 24 -17.52 14.87 34.93
C ASN A 24 -16.29 15.55 35.57
N PRO A 25 -16.32 16.84 35.93
CA PRO A 25 -15.14 17.55 36.42
C PRO A 25 -15.13 17.62 37.95
N ASP A 26 -14.78 16.52 38.61
CA ASP A 26 -14.52 16.51 40.05
C ASP A 26 -13.17 15.83 40.31
N HIS A 27 -12.08 16.58 40.16
CA HIS A 27 -10.83 16.40 40.92
C HIS A 27 -9.85 17.54 40.62
N ALA A 28 -9.93 18.61 41.41
CA ALA A 28 -8.86 19.59 41.55
C ALA A 28 -7.82 19.08 42.57
N PRO A 29 -6.51 19.13 42.29
CA PRO A 29 -5.50 18.91 43.32
C PRO A 29 -5.34 20.18 44.17
N LYS A 30 -5.31 19.97 45.49
CA LYS A 30 -5.14 20.98 46.53
C LYS A 30 -3.74 21.55 46.51
N GLU A 31 -3.67 22.87 46.66
CA GLU A 31 -2.47 23.63 46.98
C GLU A 31 -1.95 23.21 48.37
N GLU A 32 -0.67 22.86 48.47
CA GLU A 32 0.04 22.78 49.75
C GLU A 32 0.81 24.10 49.97
N GLU A 33 0.31 24.87 50.94
CA GLU A 33 1.06 25.90 51.66
C GLU A 33 2.26 25.28 52.38
N LYS A 34 3.41 25.94 52.32
CA LYS A 34 4.43 25.78 53.36
C LYS A 34 5.10 27.10 53.68
N ASP A 35 4.70 27.65 54.82
CA ASP A 35 5.29 28.78 55.51
C ASP A 35 6.61 28.40 56.20
N VAL A 36 7.62 29.26 55.97
CA VAL A 36 8.39 30.06 56.94
C VAL A 36 8.97 29.42 58.23
N SER A 37 10.27 29.70 58.40
CA SER A 37 11.10 29.87 59.62
C SER A 37 11.60 28.63 60.39
N GLU A 38 12.92 28.52 60.59
CA GLU A 38 13.59 29.05 61.80
C GLU A 38 15.13 28.93 61.72
N ASP A 39 15.79 30.00 62.16
CA ASP A 39 17.22 30.09 62.47
C ASP A 39 17.57 29.26 63.71
N VAL A 40 18.66 28.46 63.64
CA VAL A 40 19.43 28.10 64.85
C VAL A 40 20.93 28.09 64.54
N LYS A 41 21.62 29.10 65.07
CA LYS A 41 23.06 29.10 65.33
C LYS A 41 23.34 28.29 66.60
N SER A 42 24.35 27.41 66.60
CA SER A 42 25.32 27.32 67.72
C SER A 42 26.55 26.49 67.37
N ASN A 43 27.66 26.91 67.97
CA ASN A 43 29.05 26.47 67.81
C ASN A 43 29.37 25.14 68.51
N SER A 44 30.40 24.43 68.04
CA SER A 44 31.54 23.86 68.82
C SER A 44 32.43 23.04 67.85
N ALA A 45 33.69 23.41 67.64
CA ALA A 45 34.90 23.15 68.42
C ALA A 45 35.50 21.73 68.21
N ASP A 46 36.67 21.73 67.57
CA ASP A 46 37.86 20.88 67.73
C ASP A 46 37.76 19.36 67.98
N ALA A 47 38.34 18.57 67.07
CA ALA A 47 39.32 17.53 67.42
C ALA A 47 40.06 17.01 66.18
N ALA A 48 41.33 16.67 66.38
CA ALA A 48 42.33 16.37 65.37
C ALA A 48 42.57 14.86 65.14
N SER A 49 42.96 14.52 63.89
CA SER A 49 43.98 13.52 63.49
C SER A 49 43.70 12.00 63.69
N PRO A 50 44.50 11.07 63.14
CA PRO A 50 44.61 10.70 61.71
C PRO A 50 44.55 9.15 61.49
N ASP A 51 44.85 8.73 60.25
CA ASP A 51 45.32 7.40 59.80
C ASP A 51 44.32 6.39 59.18
N THR A 52 44.49 6.24 57.84
CA THR A 52 44.52 5.07 56.94
C THR A 52 44.67 3.64 57.52
N PRO A 53 44.62 2.53 56.72
CA PRO A 53 43.88 2.20 55.48
C PRO A 53 43.30 0.75 55.47
N SER A 54 42.72 0.35 54.33
CA SER A 54 42.83 -0.98 53.69
C SER A 54 41.61 -1.91 53.59
N LYS A 55 41.61 -2.62 52.45
CA LYS A 55 41.10 -3.97 52.15
C LYS A 55 39.60 -4.08 51.80
N GLN A 56 39.29 -4.38 50.54
CA GLN A 56 39.33 -5.67 49.82
C GLN A 56 38.00 -6.41 49.90
N GLY A 57 37.44 -6.65 48.71
CA GLY A 57 36.77 -7.91 48.37
C GLY A 57 35.28 -7.98 48.65
N GLY A 58 34.53 -8.42 47.65
CA GLY A 58 33.18 -8.93 47.88
C GLY A 58 32.28 -8.88 46.65
N ALA A 59 32.52 -9.78 45.70
CA ALA A 59 31.47 -10.21 44.80
C ALA A 59 30.32 -10.84 45.63
N SER A 60 29.07 -10.50 45.31
CA SER A 60 27.95 -11.39 45.60
C SER A 60 26.90 -11.28 44.51
N ALA A 61 26.75 -12.38 43.79
CA ALA A 61 25.55 -12.73 43.07
C ALA A 61 24.34 -12.77 44.04
N GLY A 62 23.20 -12.29 43.58
CA GLY A 62 21.92 -12.40 44.26
C GLY A 62 20.83 -12.58 43.22
N ALA A 63 20.39 -13.82 43.06
CA ALA A 63 19.26 -14.22 42.25
C ALA A 63 17.93 -13.93 42.96
N ASN A 64 16.86 -13.94 42.15
CA ASN A 64 15.48 -14.36 42.42
C ASN A 64 14.36 -13.31 42.40
N GLY A 65 13.29 -13.73 41.72
CA GLY A 65 11.89 -13.34 41.93
C GLY A 65 11.39 -12.32 40.91
N ASP A 66 10.26 -12.46 40.23
CA ASP A 66 9.21 -13.47 40.26
C ASP A 66 8.43 -13.39 38.94
N ALA A 67 7.98 -14.55 38.49
CA ALA A 67 7.01 -14.70 37.42
C ALA A 67 5.60 -14.32 37.93
N GLN A 68 4.85 -13.56 37.14
CA GLN A 68 3.39 -13.52 37.27
C GLN A 68 2.73 -13.76 35.92
N ASN A 69 2.05 -14.91 35.86
CA ASN A 69 0.99 -15.28 34.93
C ASN A 69 -0.11 -14.22 34.88
N ILE A 70 -0.51 -13.81 33.69
CA ILE A 70 -1.91 -13.45 33.41
C ILE A 70 -2.26 -14.02 32.03
N GLU A 71 -3.03 -15.10 32.07
CA GLU A 71 -3.75 -15.71 30.95
C GLU A 71 -5.22 -15.33 31.13
N VAL A 72 -5.82 -14.62 30.16
CA VAL A 72 -7.27 -14.54 30.00
C VAL A 72 -7.60 -14.52 28.51
N GLU A 73 -8.14 -15.65 28.04
CA GLU A 73 -8.84 -15.79 26.76
C GLU A 73 -10.10 -14.91 26.72
N ALA A 74 -10.34 -14.27 25.57
CA ALA A 74 -11.67 -13.87 25.16
C ALA A 74 -11.82 -14.04 23.64
N LYS A 75 -12.32 -15.21 23.24
CA LYS A 75 -12.82 -15.46 21.88
C LYS A 75 -14.15 -14.71 21.71
N ARG A 76 -14.22 -13.80 20.73
CA ARG A 76 -15.48 -13.21 20.25
C ARG A 76 -15.70 -13.70 18.82
N GLU A 77 -16.64 -14.62 18.67
CA GLU A 77 -17.20 -15.02 17.38
C GLU A 77 -18.17 -13.94 16.91
N THR A 78 -17.82 -13.22 15.84
CA THR A 78 -18.71 -12.26 15.19
C THR A 78 -19.43 -12.98 14.05
N THR A 79 -20.70 -13.32 14.28
CA THR A 79 -21.58 -13.87 13.24
C THR A 79 -22.08 -12.72 12.37
N VAL A 80 -21.58 -12.62 11.13
CA VAL A 80 -22.05 -11.69 10.12
C VAL A 80 -23.38 -12.21 9.56
N ARG A 81 -24.45 -11.46 9.79
CA ARG A 81 -25.80 -11.74 9.27
C ARG A 81 -25.99 -10.90 8.01
N PHE A 82 -26.00 -11.55 6.84
CA PHE A 82 -26.40 -10.91 5.59
C PHE A 82 -27.86 -10.47 5.70
N LYS A 83 -28.12 -9.19 5.40
CA LYS A 83 -29.45 -8.59 5.34
C LYS A 83 -29.76 -8.42 3.87
N ASP A 84 -30.80 -9.09 3.40
CA ASP A 84 -31.25 -9.09 2.01
C ASP A 84 -31.58 -7.67 1.56
N GLU A 85 -31.11 -7.32 0.36
CA GLU A 85 -31.35 -6.05 -0.33
C GLU A 85 -32.81 -6.01 -0.80
N GLU A 86 -33.56 -5.02 -0.30
CA GLU A 86 -34.90 -4.67 -0.74
C GLU A 86 -34.74 -3.59 -1.82
N GLU A 87 -35.07 -3.94 -3.08
CA GLU A 87 -35.16 -2.99 -4.20
C GLU A 87 -36.19 -1.90 -3.85
N VAL A 88 -35.70 -0.69 -3.61
CA VAL A 88 -36.53 0.52 -3.51
C VAL A 88 -36.44 1.22 -4.85
N ASP A 89 -37.55 1.18 -5.61
CA ASP A 89 -37.79 2.00 -6.78
C ASP A 89 -37.68 3.49 -6.38
N VAL A 90 -36.61 4.14 -6.83
CA VAL A 90 -36.42 5.59 -6.68
C VAL A 90 -37.11 6.27 -7.86
N GLU A 91 -38.26 6.89 -7.59
CA GLU A 91 -38.91 7.82 -8.51
C GLU A 91 -37.98 9.03 -8.73
N GLU A 92 -37.63 9.28 -10.00
CA GLU A 92 -36.86 10.45 -10.44
C GLU A 92 -37.71 11.73 -10.23
N GLU A 93 -37.50 12.43 -9.11
CA GLU A 93 -38.00 13.80 -8.94
C GLU A 93 -37.14 14.78 -9.77
N GLU A 94 -37.73 15.30 -10.84
CA GLU A 94 -37.22 16.39 -11.65
C GLU A 94 -37.02 17.68 -10.83
N GLY A 95 -35.78 18.19 -10.84
CA GLY A 95 -35.52 19.64 -10.99
C GLY A 95 -35.85 20.55 -9.81
N GLY A 96 -35.41 20.20 -8.60
CA GLY A 96 -35.22 21.20 -7.55
C GLY A 96 -33.96 22.02 -7.80
N GLU A 97 -34.08 23.36 -7.89
CA GLU A 97 -32.93 24.26 -7.73
C GLU A 97 -32.29 23.92 -6.38
N GLU A 98 -31.22 23.12 -6.38
CA GLU A 98 -30.44 22.84 -5.19
C GLU A 98 -29.95 24.18 -4.65
N ASP A 99 -30.60 24.66 -3.58
CA ASP A 99 -30.12 25.76 -2.76
C ASP A 99 -28.65 25.49 -2.49
N GLU A 100 -27.78 26.26 -3.13
CA GLU A 100 -26.34 26.10 -3.16
C GLU A 100 -25.84 26.18 -1.71
N VAL A 101 -25.82 25.03 -1.02
CA VAL A 101 -25.56 24.93 0.42
C VAL A 101 -24.22 25.59 0.63
N ALA A 102 -24.26 26.76 1.29
CA ALA A 102 -23.09 27.61 1.46
C ALA A 102 -21.93 26.74 1.94
N PRO A 103 -20.81 26.68 1.19
CA PRO A 103 -19.76 25.72 1.46
C PRO A 103 -19.26 25.90 2.89
N SER A 104 -19.56 24.91 3.75
CA SER A 104 -19.21 24.98 5.16
C SER A 104 -17.68 25.01 5.27
N LEU A 105 -17.16 26.09 5.85
CA LEU A 105 -15.74 26.39 5.90
C LEU A 105 -14.90 25.29 6.57
N SER A 106 -15.52 24.52 7.47
CA SER A 106 -14.98 23.32 8.12
C SER A 106 -14.65 22.16 7.17
N LYS A 107 -15.26 22.13 5.97
CA LYS A 107 -15.03 21.10 4.94
C LYS A 107 -13.83 21.42 4.03
N SER A 108 -13.28 22.63 4.08
CA SER A 108 -12.11 22.98 3.25
C SER A 108 -10.83 22.30 3.77
N THR A 109 -10.45 21.19 3.16
CA THR A 109 -9.23 20.45 3.48
C THR A 109 -7.96 21.28 3.23
N ARG A 110 -7.96 22.16 2.21
CA ARG A 110 -6.86 23.10 1.94
C ARG A 110 -6.64 24.10 3.08
N LEU A 111 -7.73 24.65 3.62
CA LEU A 111 -7.65 25.61 4.72
C LEU A 111 -7.07 24.96 5.98
N LYS A 112 -7.45 23.71 6.28
CA LYS A 112 -6.84 22.92 7.37
C LYS A 112 -5.32 22.84 7.20
N GLY A 113 -4.84 22.64 5.98
CA GLY A 113 -3.41 22.61 5.64
C GLY A 113 -2.68 23.89 6.00
N TYR A 114 -3.21 25.05 5.59
CA TYR A 114 -2.63 26.35 5.93
C TYR A 114 -2.68 26.64 7.44
N ILE A 115 -3.75 26.26 8.14
CA ILE A 115 -3.86 26.41 9.60
C ILE A 115 -2.80 25.57 10.30
N THR A 116 -2.67 24.29 9.95
CA THR A 116 -1.64 23.41 10.51
C THR A 116 -0.24 23.98 10.29
N LEU A 117 0.04 24.47 9.09
CA LEU A 117 1.32 25.08 8.75
C LEU A 117 1.60 26.36 9.56
N SER A 118 0.58 27.19 9.78
CA SER A 118 0.67 28.40 10.61
C SER A 118 1.00 28.05 12.07
N VAL A 119 0.26 27.12 12.67
CA VAL A 119 0.47 26.67 14.06
C VAL A 119 1.85 26.03 14.22
N ALA A 120 2.24 25.14 13.31
CA ALA A 120 3.56 24.50 13.33
C ALA A 120 4.70 25.52 13.16
N SER A 121 4.49 26.58 12.36
CA SER A 121 5.43 27.68 12.22
C SER A 121 5.58 28.49 13.51
N VAL A 122 4.49 28.75 14.25
CA VAL A 122 4.56 29.44 15.56
C VAL A 122 5.33 28.62 16.58
N ILE A 123 5.06 27.31 16.66
CA ILE A 123 5.79 26.40 17.56
C ILE A 123 7.29 26.36 17.19
N SER A 124 7.60 26.30 15.89
CA SER A 124 8.98 26.35 15.40
C SER A 124 9.67 27.65 15.77
N TYR A 125 8.99 28.79 15.61
CA TYR A 125 9.54 30.10 15.97
C TYR A 125 9.80 30.22 17.48
N SER A 126 8.83 29.82 18.31
CA SER A 126 8.98 29.84 19.78
C SER A 126 10.13 28.96 20.23
N SER A 127 10.19 27.73 19.71
CA SER A 127 11.27 26.77 20.06
C SER A 127 12.64 27.29 19.63
N ALA A 128 12.75 27.87 18.43
CA ALA A 128 13.98 28.49 17.97
C ALA A 128 14.39 29.70 18.84
N MET A 129 13.42 30.49 19.33
CA MET A 129 13.67 31.61 20.23
C MET A 129 14.08 31.14 21.64
N GLU A 130 13.44 30.11 22.18
CA GLU A 130 13.75 29.52 23.49
C GLU A 130 15.15 28.92 23.54
N SER A 131 15.60 28.32 22.43
CA SER A 131 16.97 27.79 22.31
C SER A 131 18.05 28.85 22.61
N ARG A 132 17.77 30.13 22.32
CA ARG A 132 18.65 31.26 22.61
C ARG A 132 18.72 31.58 24.09
N THR A 133 17.60 31.44 24.81
CA THR A 133 17.52 31.68 26.26
C THR A 133 18.29 30.58 27.00
N ALA A 134 18.16 29.33 26.56
CA ALA A 134 18.96 28.23 27.08
C ALA A 134 20.47 28.50 26.90
N GLN A 135 20.90 28.89 25.69
CA GLN A 135 22.30 29.22 25.41
C GLN A 135 22.86 30.34 26.29
N ARG A 136 22.07 31.40 26.53
CA ARG A 136 22.50 32.51 27.41
C ARG A 136 22.74 32.05 28.84
N SER A 137 21.89 31.16 29.34
CA SER A 137 21.99 30.62 30.70
C SER A 137 23.30 29.82 30.89
N TYR A 138 23.72 29.07 29.87
CA TYR A 138 25.00 28.35 29.90
C TYR A 138 26.23 29.26 29.73
N SER A 139 26.11 30.35 28.97
CA SER A 139 27.23 31.28 28.75
C SER A 139 27.51 32.23 29.92
N SER A 140 26.66 32.28 30.95
CA SER A 140 26.86 33.18 32.08
C SER A 140 27.98 32.66 33.01
N PRO A 141 29.08 33.42 33.20
CA PRO A 141 30.20 32.99 34.06
C PRO A 141 29.80 32.75 35.52
N GLU A 142 28.75 33.42 36.00
CA GLU A 142 28.27 33.28 37.37
C GLU A 142 27.70 31.89 37.64
N SER A 143 27.01 31.29 36.65
CA SER A 143 26.42 29.95 36.74
C SER A 143 27.47 28.84 36.81
N ALA A 144 28.64 29.05 36.20
CA ALA A 144 29.75 28.09 36.24
C ALA A 144 30.46 28.06 37.61
N SER A 145 30.37 29.14 38.40
CA SER A 145 31.09 29.25 39.68
C SER A 145 30.39 28.55 40.85
N THR A 146 29.09 28.27 40.74
CA THR A 146 28.28 27.66 41.81
C THR A 146 28.29 26.13 41.79
N VAL A 147 28.81 25.51 40.72
CA VAL A 147 28.93 24.04 40.56
C VAL A 147 30.33 23.57 41.01
N ASN A 148 30.73 23.95 42.22
CA ASN A 148 31.97 23.49 42.86
C ASN A 148 31.71 22.43 43.96
N GLY A 149 30.52 21.82 43.98
CA GLY A 149 30.11 20.88 45.02
C GLY A 149 30.00 19.44 44.52
N THR A 150 30.98 18.60 44.88
CA THR A 150 30.99 17.13 44.82
C THR A 150 31.17 16.46 43.45
N SER A 151 32.13 15.52 43.38
CA SER A 151 32.60 14.81 42.19
C SER A 151 31.60 13.84 41.55
N ASP A 152 30.44 13.63 42.17
CA ASP A 152 29.49 12.58 41.75
C ASP A 152 28.37 13.13 40.84
N ASP A 153 28.19 14.45 40.76
CA ASP A 153 27.17 15.10 39.89
C ASP A 153 27.62 15.30 38.43
N TYR A 154 28.87 14.97 38.09
CA TYR A 154 29.38 15.12 36.72
C TYR A 154 28.67 14.19 35.73
N SER A 155 28.14 13.03 36.15
CA SER A 155 27.43 12.12 35.23
C SER A 155 26.11 12.69 34.71
N VAL A 156 25.43 13.53 35.50
CA VAL A 156 24.20 14.22 35.08
C VAL A 156 24.54 15.32 34.08
N LEU A 157 25.66 16.01 34.29
CA LEU A 157 26.11 17.08 33.39
C LEU A 157 26.49 16.54 32.00
N TYR A 158 27.13 15.36 31.92
CA TYR A 158 27.47 14.73 30.63
C TYR A 158 26.23 14.24 29.85
N SER A 159 25.14 13.89 30.54
CA SER A 159 23.87 13.52 29.88
C SER A 159 23.12 14.71 29.28
N LEU A 160 23.54 15.94 29.60
CA LEU A 160 22.83 17.18 29.26
C LEU A 160 23.73 18.21 28.57
N VAL A 161 24.81 17.77 27.93
CA VAL A 161 25.68 18.62 27.10
C VAL A 161 24.91 19.00 25.83
N VAL A 162 24.01 19.96 25.99
CA VAL A 162 23.26 20.59 24.91
C VAL A 162 24.24 21.39 24.08
N VAL A 163 24.52 20.91 22.86
CA VAL A 163 25.34 21.65 21.90
C VAL A 163 24.68 23.01 21.66
N PRO A 164 25.30 24.16 21.99
CA PRO A 164 24.65 25.43 21.80
C PRO A 164 24.47 25.69 20.29
N ALA A 165 23.25 26.03 19.88
CA ALA A 165 23.00 26.42 18.50
C ALA A 165 23.75 27.72 18.16
N THR A 166 24.28 27.83 16.95
CA THR A 166 24.90 29.08 16.52
C THR A 166 23.83 30.15 16.32
N GLN A 167 24.22 31.42 16.46
CA GLN A 167 23.29 32.52 16.23
C GLN A 167 22.74 32.52 14.79
N GLU A 168 23.52 32.05 13.83
CA GLU A 168 23.11 31.95 12.43
C GLU A 168 22.05 30.87 12.22
N GLN A 169 22.23 29.68 12.81
CA GLN A 169 21.24 28.60 12.77
C GLN A 169 19.90 29.03 13.41
N GLN A 170 19.97 29.72 14.54
CA GLN A 170 18.79 30.30 15.20
C GLN A 170 18.07 31.31 14.28
N ARG A 171 18.81 32.25 13.69
CA ARG A 171 18.24 33.25 12.77
C ARG A 171 17.61 32.59 11.55
N TYR A 172 18.26 31.57 11.00
CA TYR A 172 17.72 30.81 9.89
C TYR A 172 16.39 30.12 10.26
N ALA A 173 16.35 29.38 11.36
CA ALA A 173 15.13 28.69 11.80
C ALA A 173 14.00 29.67 12.12
N MET A 174 14.29 30.78 12.80
CA MET A 174 13.33 31.86 13.03
C MET A 174 12.82 32.47 11.72
N ALA A 175 13.69 32.70 10.74
CA ALA A 175 13.30 33.23 9.44
C ALA A 175 12.42 32.24 8.66
N ALA A 176 12.80 30.96 8.62
CA ALA A 176 12.03 29.89 7.98
C ALA A 176 10.61 29.78 8.55
N ALA A 177 10.50 29.82 9.88
CA ALA A 177 9.23 29.78 10.59
C ALA A 177 8.40 31.06 10.34
N MET A 178 9.00 32.25 10.43
CA MET A 178 8.31 33.53 10.28
C MET A 178 7.77 33.74 8.86
N VAL A 179 8.57 33.45 7.83
CA VAL A 179 8.14 33.54 6.42
C VAL A 179 6.93 32.64 6.17
N SER A 180 6.98 31.41 6.69
CA SER A 180 5.91 30.43 6.54
C SER A 180 4.64 30.83 7.29
N PHE A 181 4.79 31.39 8.50
CA PHE A 181 3.67 31.94 9.25
C PHE A 181 2.99 33.08 8.49
N ILE A 182 3.76 34.04 7.95
CA ILE A 182 3.20 35.17 7.19
C ILE A 182 2.45 34.67 5.94
N ILE A 183 3.04 33.75 5.18
CA ILE A 183 2.42 33.19 3.97
C ILE A 183 1.14 32.42 4.32
N SER A 184 1.19 31.52 5.31
CA SER A 184 0.03 30.71 5.70
C SER A 184 -1.11 31.55 6.26
N ILE A 185 -0.82 32.55 7.11
CA ILE A 185 -1.83 33.49 7.61
C ILE A 185 -2.44 34.31 6.48
N PHE A 186 -1.63 34.77 5.52
CA PHE A 186 -2.15 35.45 4.33
C PHE A 186 -3.11 34.55 3.54
N CYS A 187 -2.75 33.28 3.30
CA CYS A 187 -3.64 32.32 2.64
C CYS A 187 -4.93 32.09 3.44
N ILE A 188 -4.84 31.94 4.77
CA ILE A 188 -6.01 31.80 5.66
C ILE A 188 -6.92 33.01 5.53
N PHE A 189 -6.38 34.23 5.56
CA PHE A 189 -7.16 35.45 5.38
C PHE A 189 -7.84 35.49 4.00
N CYS A 190 -7.13 35.15 2.92
CA CYS A 190 -7.74 35.08 1.58
C CYS A 190 -8.87 34.05 1.48
N HIS A 191 -8.77 32.92 2.20
CA HIS A 191 -9.82 31.91 2.23
C HIS A 191 -11.03 32.32 3.09
N LEU A 192 -10.80 33.02 4.20
CA LEU A 192 -11.85 33.51 5.11
C LEU A 192 -12.53 34.78 4.59
N ASP A 193 -11.89 35.50 3.68
CA ASP A 193 -12.39 36.76 3.17
C ASP A 193 -13.69 36.58 2.38
N SER A 194 -14.79 36.87 3.06
CA SER A 194 -16.15 36.86 2.50
C SER A 194 -16.70 38.27 2.30
N TYR A 195 -16.04 39.30 2.84
CA TYR A 195 -16.62 40.64 2.96
C TYR A 195 -15.79 41.75 2.32
N THR A 196 -14.49 41.57 2.06
CA THR A 196 -13.73 42.63 1.41
C THR A 196 -14.08 42.71 -0.07
N CYS A 197 -13.84 43.89 -0.67
CA CYS A 197 -13.99 44.10 -2.11
C CYS A 197 -13.13 43.14 -2.96
N LEU A 198 -12.10 42.53 -2.36
CA LEU A 198 -11.22 41.57 -3.01
C LEU A 198 -11.70 40.13 -2.87
N ALA A 199 -12.72 39.83 -2.06
CA ALA A 199 -13.26 38.46 -1.87
C ALA A 199 -13.56 37.76 -3.19
N LYS A 200 -14.19 38.48 -4.14
CA LYS A 200 -14.45 37.95 -5.49
C LYS A 200 -13.16 37.67 -6.25
N TYR A 201 -12.16 38.54 -6.14
CA TYR A 201 -10.86 38.35 -6.78
C TYR A 201 -10.11 37.16 -6.17
N TRP A 202 -10.01 37.06 -4.83
CA TRP A 202 -9.37 35.93 -4.16
C TRP A 202 -10.03 34.61 -4.55
N LYS A 203 -11.35 34.50 -4.41
CA LYS A 203 -12.09 33.26 -4.67
C LYS A 203 -12.15 32.88 -6.16
N THR A 204 -12.08 33.82 -7.09
CA THR A 204 -12.18 33.49 -8.53
C THR A 204 -10.85 33.43 -9.27
N LYS A 205 -9.85 34.21 -8.83
CA LYS A 205 -8.57 34.36 -9.55
C LYS A 205 -7.37 33.77 -8.84
N LEU A 206 -7.37 33.68 -7.51
CA LEU A 206 -6.18 33.25 -6.75
C LEU A 206 -6.36 31.93 -6.00
N PHE A 207 -7.51 31.67 -5.38
CA PHE A 207 -7.76 30.47 -4.56
C PHE A 207 -9.02 29.71 -5.00
N GLY A 208 -9.41 29.88 -6.27
CA GLY A 208 -10.63 29.30 -6.80
C GLY A 208 -10.61 27.77 -6.91
N PRO A 209 -11.79 27.16 -7.15
CA PRO A 209 -11.90 25.71 -7.36
C PRO A 209 -11.17 25.28 -8.64
N LYS A 210 -11.21 26.14 -9.67
CA LYS A 210 -10.39 25.97 -10.87
C LYS A 210 -8.97 26.39 -10.50
N ALA A 211 -8.14 25.39 -10.24
CA ALA A 211 -6.72 25.48 -9.91
C ALA A 211 -6.03 26.67 -10.59
N THR A 212 -5.72 27.69 -9.80
CA THR A 212 -4.98 28.84 -10.29
C THR A 212 -3.51 28.49 -10.26
N SER A 213 -2.77 28.84 -11.32
CA SER A 213 -1.32 28.57 -11.36
C SER A 213 -0.58 29.26 -10.21
N PHE A 214 -1.12 30.36 -9.66
CA PHE A 214 -0.49 31.08 -8.55
C PHE A 214 -0.46 30.26 -7.26
N GLU A 215 -1.60 29.71 -6.82
CA GLU A 215 -1.65 28.92 -5.58
C GLU A 215 -0.75 27.68 -5.70
N MET A 216 -0.73 27.06 -6.89
CA MET A 216 0.19 25.96 -7.19
C MET A 216 1.66 26.36 -6.99
N TRP A 217 2.11 27.46 -7.59
CA TRP A 217 3.49 27.92 -7.46
C TRP A 217 3.84 28.28 -6.02
N LEU A 218 2.90 28.87 -5.28
CA LEU A 218 3.07 29.16 -3.86
C LEU A 218 3.24 27.87 -3.04
N LEU A 219 2.40 26.86 -3.29
CA LEU A 219 2.48 25.57 -2.60
C LEU A 219 3.77 24.80 -2.97
N ILE A 220 4.18 24.80 -4.24
CA ILE A 220 5.47 24.24 -4.67
C ILE A 220 6.62 24.95 -3.96
N PHE A 221 6.59 26.29 -3.89
CA PHE A 221 7.57 27.06 -3.13
C PHE A 221 7.59 26.64 -1.65
N MET A 222 6.43 26.51 -1.00
CA MET A 222 6.35 26.09 0.40
C MET A 222 6.90 24.67 0.63
N VAL A 223 6.64 23.74 -0.29
CA VAL A 223 7.22 22.39 -0.22
C VAL A 223 8.74 22.43 -0.34
N VAL A 224 9.28 23.09 -1.37
CA VAL A 224 10.74 23.20 -1.54
C VAL A 224 11.38 23.91 -0.35
N TRP A 225 10.77 25.00 0.12
CA TRP A 225 11.21 25.78 1.27
C TRP A 225 11.33 24.90 2.52
N TRP A 226 10.29 24.12 2.84
CA TRP A 226 10.31 23.30 4.05
C TRP A 226 11.11 22.01 3.90
N VAL A 227 11.26 21.45 2.70
CA VAL A 227 12.20 20.33 2.50
C VAL A 227 13.63 20.79 2.82
N VAL A 228 14.05 21.95 2.31
CA VAL A 228 15.37 22.53 2.60
C VAL A 228 15.49 22.94 4.07
N ALA A 229 14.50 23.64 4.63
CA ALA A 229 14.53 24.06 6.02
C ALA A 229 14.54 22.87 6.98
N THR A 230 13.80 21.80 6.67
CA THR A 230 13.83 20.55 7.45
C THR A 230 15.20 19.93 7.41
N TRP A 231 15.78 19.77 6.21
CA TRP A 231 17.13 19.24 6.06
C TRP A 231 18.14 20.03 6.89
N LEU A 232 18.17 21.37 6.78
CA LEU A 232 19.13 22.21 7.48
C LEU A 232 18.89 22.31 8.99
N ASN A 233 17.64 22.35 9.44
CA ASN A 233 17.34 22.43 10.86
C ASN A 233 17.60 21.12 11.59
N THR A 234 17.41 19.98 10.91
CA THR A 234 17.52 18.64 11.50
C THR A 234 18.79 17.89 11.08
N SER A 235 19.72 18.54 10.36
CA SER A 235 21.08 18.02 10.08
C SER A 235 21.96 18.07 11.32
N ILE A 236 23.11 17.38 11.28
CA ILE A 236 24.03 17.29 12.45
C ILE A 236 24.45 18.66 12.99
N ARG A 237 24.75 19.58 12.07
CA ARG A 237 25.06 20.96 12.39
C ARG A 237 23.80 21.82 12.61
N GLY A 238 22.61 21.32 12.33
CA GLY A 238 21.34 22.02 12.50
C GLY A 238 20.98 22.37 13.94
N ILE A 239 20.02 23.29 14.10
CA ILE A 239 19.56 23.76 15.41
C ILE A 239 18.74 22.71 16.18
N ALA A 240 17.95 21.91 15.46
CA ALA A 240 17.11 20.84 15.99
C ALA A 240 17.78 19.48 15.86
N GLY A 241 19.04 19.49 15.44
CA GLY A 241 19.84 18.33 15.34
C GLY A 241 20.11 17.69 16.71
N ASP A 242 19.82 16.40 16.82
CA ASP A 242 19.55 15.58 18.00
C ASP A 242 20.68 15.42 19.04
N GLY A 243 21.04 16.52 19.68
CA GLY A 243 21.79 16.54 20.95
C GLY A 243 21.45 17.75 21.82
N LYS A 244 20.42 18.54 21.46
CA LYS A 244 20.20 19.89 21.99
C LYS A 244 18.93 20.03 22.84
N GLY A 245 18.20 18.95 23.07
CA GLY A 245 16.90 18.97 23.79
C GLY A 245 15.80 19.75 23.07
N GLN A 246 15.98 20.08 21.78
CA GLN A 246 15.05 20.89 20.98
C GLN A 246 14.01 20.04 20.24
N PHE A 247 13.40 19.07 20.93
CA PHE A 247 12.43 18.14 20.32
C PHE A 247 11.24 18.87 19.69
N ASN A 248 10.75 19.94 20.34
CA ASN A 248 9.64 20.74 19.81
C ASN A 248 10.00 21.33 18.45
N LEU A 249 11.21 21.88 18.29
CA LEU A 249 11.68 22.43 17.02
C LEU A 249 11.85 21.35 15.94
N TYR A 250 12.36 20.18 16.34
CA TYR A 250 12.52 19.04 15.45
C TYR A 250 11.17 18.61 14.88
N PHE A 251 10.20 18.32 15.75
CA PHE A 251 8.88 17.85 15.33
C PHE A 251 8.09 18.93 14.59
N SER A 252 8.13 20.19 15.04
CA SER A 252 7.39 21.27 14.38
C SER A 252 7.92 21.56 12.97
N THR A 253 9.23 21.40 12.74
CA THR A 253 9.85 21.51 11.42
C THR A 253 9.34 20.39 10.50
N TRP A 254 9.35 19.14 10.96
CA TRP A 254 8.81 18.00 10.22
C TRP A 254 7.31 18.15 9.93
N VAL A 255 6.51 18.58 10.91
CA VAL A 255 5.07 18.87 10.73
C VAL A 255 4.86 19.98 9.70
N SER A 256 5.70 21.00 9.67
CA SER A 256 5.60 22.09 8.66
C SER A 256 5.91 21.59 7.24
N CYS A 257 6.93 20.73 7.10
CA CYS A 257 7.22 20.06 5.83
C CYS A 257 6.06 19.17 5.38
N TYR A 258 5.54 18.34 6.29
CA TYR A 258 4.42 17.47 6.00
C TYR A 258 3.16 18.26 5.63
N ALA A 259 2.80 19.29 6.39
CA ALA A 259 1.65 20.14 6.12
C ALA A 259 1.75 20.81 4.74
N SER A 260 2.95 21.22 4.32
CA SER A 260 3.18 21.79 2.99
C SER A 260 2.90 20.78 1.87
N ILE A 261 3.43 19.54 2.01
CA ILE A 261 3.21 18.46 1.04
C ILE A 261 1.73 18.07 1.00
N TRP A 262 1.10 17.92 2.16
CA TRP A 262 -0.31 17.56 2.27
C TRP A 262 -1.23 18.63 1.67
N THR A 263 -0.94 19.91 1.91
CA THR A 263 -1.72 21.02 1.33
C THR A 263 -1.59 21.03 -0.20
N LEU A 264 -0.39 20.78 -0.73
CA LEU A 264 -0.17 20.62 -2.17
C LEU A 264 -0.97 19.44 -2.73
N GLU A 265 -0.98 18.29 -2.07
CA GLU A 265 -1.79 17.14 -2.50
C GLU A 265 -3.28 17.48 -2.54
N LYS A 266 -3.83 18.09 -1.48
CA LYS A 266 -5.25 18.48 -1.44
C LYS A 266 -5.59 19.52 -2.51
N TRP A 267 -4.64 20.38 -2.85
CA TRP A 267 -4.78 21.29 -3.97
C TRP A 267 -4.83 20.56 -5.31
N VAL A 268 -3.93 19.62 -5.56
CA VAL A 268 -3.89 18.79 -6.78
C VAL A 268 -5.20 18.01 -6.95
N VAL A 269 -5.73 17.43 -5.87
CA VAL A 269 -7.03 16.74 -5.89
C VAL A 269 -8.17 17.70 -6.20
N ALA A 270 -8.19 18.88 -5.57
CA ALA A 270 -9.22 19.89 -5.84
C ALA A 270 -9.16 20.43 -7.27
N ALA A 271 -8.00 20.38 -7.92
CA ALA A 271 -7.81 20.75 -9.32
C ALA A 271 -8.39 19.73 -10.31
N GLY A 272 -8.90 18.58 -9.83
CA GLY A 272 -9.39 17.48 -10.66
C GLY A 272 -8.30 16.51 -11.12
N HIS A 273 -7.08 16.61 -10.58
CA HIS A 273 -6.05 15.59 -10.79
C HIS A 273 -6.23 14.43 -9.81
N SER A 274 -5.70 13.26 -10.17
CA SER A 274 -5.65 12.12 -9.27
C SER A 274 -4.81 12.45 -8.03
N SER A 275 -5.27 12.01 -6.86
CA SER A 275 -4.48 12.12 -5.62
C SER A 275 -3.15 11.40 -5.78
N TYR A 276 -2.14 11.77 -4.99
CA TYR A 276 -0.87 11.03 -4.99
C TYR A 276 -1.11 9.55 -4.67
N ARG A 277 -2.05 9.26 -3.75
CA ARG A 277 -2.47 7.88 -3.45
C ARG A 277 -3.07 7.17 -4.67
N ALA A 278 -3.97 7.82 -5.42
CA ALA A 278 -4.57 7.24 -6.61
C ALA A 278 -3.55 7.08 -7.75
N PHE A 279 -2.64 8.04 -7.91
CA PHE A 279 -1.52 7.97 -8.85
C PHE A 279 -0.59 6.82 -8.50
N MET A 280 -0.20 6.66 -7.24
CA MET A 280 0.64 5.52 -6.82
C MET A 280 -0.11 4.20 -6.94
N ALA A 281 -1.41 4.17 -6.62
CA ALA A 281 -2.24 2.99 -6.77
C ALA A 281 -2.49 2.60 -8.24
N SER A 282 -2.39 3.54 -9.17
CA SER A 282 -2.51 3.25 -10.61
C SER A 282 -1.24 2.65 -11.20
N TRP A 283 -0.13 2.63 -10.46
CA TRP A 283 1.10 2.04 -10.96
C TRP A 283 0.97 0.51 -10.93
N PRO A 284 1.40 -0.16 -12.00
CA PRO A 284 1.25 -1.60 -12.09
C PRO A 284 2.07 -2.30 -11.00
N HIS A 285 1.51 -3.42 -10.54
CA HIS A 285 2.20 -4.37 -9.68
C HIS A 285 2.87 -3.71 -8.48
N ARG A 286 4.20 -3.86 -8.37
CA ARG A 286 4.98 -3.60 -7.17
C ARG A 286 5.74 -2.27 -7.14
N ALA A 287 5.61 -1.46 -8.18
CA ALA A 287 6.32 -0.20 -8.32
C ALA A 287 6.19 0.73 -7.09
N PRO A 288 5.02 0.88 -6.44
CA PRO A 288 4.85 1.72 -5.25
C PRO A 288 5.75 1.32 -4.07
N GLY A 289 6.03 0.03 -3.89
CA GLY A 289 6.96 -0.45 -2.87
C GLY A 289 8.39 -0.01 -3.17
N TRP A 290 8.86 -0.26 -4.40
CA TRP A 290 10.21 0.08 -4.84
C TRP A 290 10.52 1.58 -4.82
N ILE A 291 9.55 2.45 -5.19
CA ILE A 291 9.74 3.90 -5.11
C ILE A 291 9.84 4.37 -3.67
N ARG A 292 8.94 3.89 -2.78
CA ARG A 292 8.98 4.23 -1.36
C ARG A 292 10.32 3.80 -0.76
N LEU A 293 10.77 2.60 -1.11
CA LEU A 293 12.07 2.08 -0.69
C LEU A 293 13.23 2.93 -1.23
N PHE A 294 13.19 3.33 -2.50
CA PHE A 294 14.21 4.21 -3.11
C PHE A 294 14.27 5.56 -2.40
N VAL A 295 13.14 6.24 -2.21
CA VAL A 295 13.10 7.56 -1.56
C VAL A 295 13.64 7.48 -0.13
N LEU A 296 13.19 6.51 0.66
CA LEU A 296 13.66 6.36 2.03
C LEU A 296 15.12 5.93 2.14
N SER A 297 15.58 5.01 1.27
CA SER A 297 16.98 4.59 1.27
C SER A 297 17.91 5.70 0.83
N LEU A 298 17.49 6.53 -0.15
CA LEU A 298 18.21 7.73 -0.55
C LEU A 298 18.28 8.74 0.61
N SER A 299 17.16 9.04 1.28
CA SER A 299 17.16 9.91 2.45
C SER A 299 18.05 9.37 3.57
N ASN A 300 18.02 8.06 3.83
CA ASN A 300 18.87 7.44 4.85
C ASN A 300 20.36 7.50 4.48
N MET A 301 20.69 7.25 3.20
CA MET A 301 22.05 7.40 2.68
C MET A 301 22.56 8.82 2.86
N LEU A 302 21.75 9.83 2.49
CA LEU A 302 22.11 11.23 2.67
C LEU A 302 22.30 11.58 4.16
N CYS A 303 21.50 11.01 5.06
CA CYS A 303 21.68 11.21 6.50
C CYS A 303 23.01 10.62 7.01
N PHE A 304 23.37 9.39 6.59
CA PHE A 304 24.65 8.81 6.98
C PHE A 304 25.85 9.47 6.33
N LEU A 305 25.72 9.97 5.09
CA LEU A 305 26.76 10.77 4.46
C LEU A 305 26.96 12.11 5.18
N ASP A 306 25.88 12.78 5.58
CA ASP A 306 25.96 13.99 6.41
C ASP A 306 26.68 13.65 7.72
N LEU A 307 26.24 12.64 8.47
CA LEU A 307 26.91 12.22 9.70
C LEU A 307 28.39 11.89 9.51
N TYR A 308 28.73 11.12 8.49
CA TYR A 308 30.10 10.70 8.20
C TYR A 308 31.00 11.88 7.84
N PHE A 309 30.56 12.78 6.95
CA PHE A 309 31.38 13.93 6.56
C PHE A 309 31.63 14.88 7.72
N ASN A 310 30.64 15.08 8.60
CA ASN A 310 30.84 15.93 9.77
C ASN A 310 31.75 15.28 10.81
N TRP A 311 31.68 13.96 10.97
CA TRP A 311 32.60 13.20 11.82
C TRP A 311 34.05 13.24 11.28
N ASP A 312 34.24 13.03 9.98
CA ASP A 312 35.55 13.04 9.31
C ASP A 312 36.17 14.45 9.26
N ASP A 313 35.38 15.48 8.98
CA ASP A 313 35.82 16.89 9.02
C ASP A 313 36.41 17.25 10.38
N ASP A 314 35.74 16.86 11.46
CA ASP A 314 36.13 17.21 12.82
C ASP A 314 37.41 16.46 13.25
N GLN A 315 37.59 15.20 12.84
CA GLN A 315 38.86 14.48 13.05
C GLN A 315 40.05 15.16 12.35
N ASN A 316 39.83 15.67 11.13
CA ASN A 316 40.89 16.28 10.34
C ASN A 316 41.19 17.73 10.75
N GLN A 317 40.22 18.46 11.31
CA GLN A 317 40.36 19.87 11.72
C GLN A 317 40.80 20.06 13.17
N ALA A 318 40.82 19.01 13.99
CA ALA A 318 41.20 19.06 15.41
C ALA A 318 42.59 19.66 15.68
N THR A 319 43.46 19.77 14.67
CA THR A 319 44.83 20.28 14.84
C THR A 319 44.99 21.81 14.81
N ASP A 320 44.04 22.60 14.29
CA ASP A 320 44.35 24.02 13.97
C ASP A 320 43.44 25.11 14.59
N THR A 321 42.22 24.83 15.07
CA THR A 321 41.26 25.91 15.43
C THR A 321 40.91 26.08 16.90
N GLY A 322 41.33 25.17 17.80
CA GLY A 322 41.25 25.36 19.26
C GLY A 322 39.85 25.60 19.87
N LEU A 323 38.79 25.53 19.08
CA LEU A 323 37.41 25.68 19.53
C LEU A 323 36.59 24.47 19.08
N THR A 324 36.34 23.61 20.06
CA THR A 324 35.34 22.53 20.11
C THR A 324 35.40 21.37 19.10
N PRO A 325 36.57 20.79 18.75
CA PRO A 325 36.61 19.45 18.12
C PRO A 325 36.00 18.35 19.03
N ASP A 326 36.12 18.53 20.34
CA ASP A 326 35.80 17.49 21.33
C ASP A 326 34.35 17.01 21.30
N LEU A 327 33.38 17.81 20.82
CA LEU A 327 31.97 17.48 21.04
C LEU A 327 31.45 16.40 20.10
N VAL A 328 31.68 16.54 18.79
CA VAL A 328 31.29 15.53 17.80
C VAL A 328 32.16 14.30 17.97
N GLU A 329 33.46 14.48 18.25
CA GLU A 329 34.37 13.39 18.56
C GLU A 329 33.88 12.59 19.77
N ASN A 330 33.47 13.23 20.88
CA ASN A 330 32.98 12.53 22.06
C ASN A 330 31.62 11.84 21.81
N ILE A 331 30.71 12.45 21.04
CA ILE A 331 29.40 11.85 20.73
C ILE A 331 29.60 10.57 19.91
N PHE A 332 30.47 10.61 18.90
CA PHE A 332 30.71 9.48 17.99
C PHE A 332 31.94 8.65 18.34
N ALA A 333 32.57 8.87 19.49
CA ALA A 333 33.79 8.15 19.92
C ALA A 333 33.61 6.63 19.96
N ASN A 334 32.37 6.18 20.21
CA ASN A 334 32.03 4.76 20.28
C ASN A 334 31.66 4.15 18.91
N VAL A 335 31.54 4.96 17.87
CA VAL A 335 31.21 4.49 16.52
C VAL A 335 32.50 4.15 15.77
N SER A 336 32.74 2.85 15.59
CA SER A 336 33.93 2.39 14.85
C SER A 336 33.87 2.72 13.36
N ASP A 337 35.02 2.89 12.72
CA ASP A 337 35.14 3.08 11.26
C ASP A 337 34.44 1.98 10.44
N SER A 338 34.45 0.75 10.98
CA SER A 338 33.77 -0.39 10.37
C SER A 338 32.26 -0.23 10.34
N GLN A 339 31.69 0.43 11.36
CA GLN A 339 30.27 0.75 11.41
C GLN A 339 29.91 1.80 10.37
N TRP A 340 30.70 2.88 10.23
CA TRP A 340 30.51 3.88 9.18
C TRP A 340 30.55 3.26 7.78
N THR A 341 31.58 2.45 7.52
CA THR A 341 31.74 1.74 6.25
C THR A 341 30.53 0.85 5.97
N TRP A 342 30.05 0.10 6.97
CA TRP A 342 28.88 -0.75 6.83
C TRP A 342 27.60 0.04 6.52
N LEU A 343 27.32 1.12 7.25
CA LEU A 343 26.12 1.94 7.07
C LEU A 343 26.07 2.60 5.70
N ILE A 344 27.20 3.17 5.26
CA ILE A 344 27.33 3.78 3.93
C ILE A 344 27.18 2.69 2.85
N PHE A 345 27.82 1.53 3.02
CA PHE A 345 27.71 0.42 2.07
C PHE A 345 26.26 -0.07 1.91
N VAL A 346 25.55 -0.36 3.00
CA VAL A 346 24.17 -0.89 2.93
C VAL A 346 23.22 0.12 2.32
N THR A 347 23.32 1.40 2.69
CA THR A 347 22.46 2.44 2.13
C THR A 347 22.79 2.77 0.68
N ALA A 348 24.07 2.85 0.32
CA ALA A 348 24.52 3.03 -1.06
C ALA A 348 24.26 1.83 -1.97
N PHE A 349 24.13 0.62 -1.42
CA PHE A 349 23.68 -0.55 -2.17
C PHE A 349 22.15 -0.57 -2.35
N THR A 350 21.40 -0.26 -1.29
CA THR A 350 19.93 -0.32 -1.30
C THR A 350 19.33 0.70 -2.26
N ALA A 351 19.81 1.94 -2.27
CA ALA A 351 19.21 3.00 -3.07
C ALA A 351 19.27 2.75 -4.60
N PRO A 352 20.43 2.41 -5.21
CA PRO A 352 20.49 2.07 -6.64
C PRO A 352 19.69 0.83 -6.98
N VAL A 353 19.70 -0.20 -6.14
CA VAL A 353 18.91 -1.42 -6.36
C VAL A 353 17.41 -1.08 -6.40
N ALA A 354 16.93 -0.32 -5.41
CA ALA A 354 15.54 0.12 -5.36
C ALA A 354 15.18 1.01 -6.56
N LEU A 355 16.08 1.89 -7.00
CA LEU A 355 15.91 2.69 -8.20
C LEU A 355 15.80 1.82 -9.46
N CYS A 356 16.69 0.84 -9.64
CA CYS A 356 16.67 -0.06 -10.78
C CYS A 356 15.34 -0.82 -10.88
N PHE A 357 14.84 -1.38 -9.77
CA PHE A 357 13.55 -2.06 -9.76
C PHE A 357 12.37 -1.09 -9.92
N ALA A 358 12.43 0.10 -9.33
CA ALA A 358 11.40 1.12 -9.55
C ALA A 358 11.31 1.50 -11.04
N LEU A 359 12.45 1.74 -11.71
CA LEU A 359 12.47 2.04 -13.13
C LEU A 359 12.02 0.84 -13.97
N ALA A 360 12.45 -0.38 -13.63
CA ALA A 360 12.02 -1.59 -14.33
C ALA A 360 10.50 -1.80 -14.27
N GLU A 361 9.88 -1.55 -13.11
CA GLU A 361 8.43 -1.67 -12.95
C GLU A 361 7.67 -0.49 -13.60
N VAL A 362 8.20 0.73 -13.57
CA VAL A 362 7.60 1.91 -14.24
C VAL A 362 7.60 1.79 -15.75
N PHE A 363 8.72 1.36 -16.32
CA PHE A 363 8.88 1.21 -17.77
C PHE A 363 8.46 -0.16 -18.27
N ARG A 364 7.84 -0.98 -17.42
CA ARG A 364 7.21 -2.23 -17.84
C ARG A 364 6.07 -1.87 -18.77
N PHE A 365 6.32 -1.98 -20.08
CA PHE A 365 5.31 -1.74 -21.10
C PHE A 365 4.12 -2.65 -20.83
N THR A 366 3.05 -2.10 -20.27
CA THR A 366 1.74 -2.69 -20.44
C THR A 366 1.43 -2.53 -21.91
N LYS A 367 1.59 -3.58 -22.72
CA LYS A 367 1.00 -3.61 -24.06
C LYS A 367 -0.45 -3.16 -23.84
N PRO A 368 -0.90 -2.07 -24.48
CA PRO A 368 -2.29 -1.67 -24.36
C PRO A 368 -3.08 -2.93 -24.70
N LYS A 369 -3.96 -3.38 -23.79
CA LYS A 369 -4.91 -4.44 -24.14
C LYS A 369 -5.55 -3.93 -25.41
N ASN A 370 -5.22 -4.55 -26.55
CA ASN A 370 -5.94 -4.33 -27.77
C ASN A 370 -7.35 -4.72 -27.37
N HIS A 371 -8.18 -3.70 -27.10
CA HIS A 371 -9.59 -3.92 -26.93
C HIS A 371 -9.95 -4.70 -28.18
N PRO A 372 -10.50 -5.92 -28.09
CA PRO A 372 -11.01 -6.58 -29.28
C PRO A 372 -11.96 -5.55 -29.88
N THR A 373 -11.51 -4.93 -30.97
CA THR A 373 -12.38 -4.19 -31.85
C THR A 373 -13.26 -5.29 -32.38
N ASP A 374 -14.52 -5.28 -31.94
CA ASP A 374 -15.59 -6.16 -32.39
C ASP A 374 -15.87 -5.90 -33.89
N ASP A 375 -14.84 -5.93 -34.74
CA ASP A 375 -14.89 -5.72 -36.19
C ASP A 375 -15.24 -7.02 -36.94
N ASP A 376 -15.83 -8.01 -36.25
CA ASP A 376 -16.38 -9.23 -36.88
C ASP A 376 -17.76 -9.00 -37.54
N ASP A 377 -18.27 -7.76 -37.58
CA ASP A 377 -19.49 -7.45 -38.31
C ASP A 377 -19.20 -6.85 -39.71
N ASN A 378 -19.36 -7.71 -40.71
CA ASN A 378 -19.62 -7.44 -42.13
C ASN A 378 -18.48 -6.89 -43.01
N SER A 379 -17.76 -7.79 -43.68
CA SER A 379 -17.26 -7.51 -45.03
C SER A 379 -17.43 -8.71 -45.97
N ASP A 380 -18.69 -9.11 -46.20
CA ASP A 380 -19.12 -9.70 -47.47
C ASP A 380 -19.75 -8.58 -48.32
N SER A 381 -18.89 -7.85 -49.03
CA SER A 381 -19.31 -7.04 -50.18
C SER A 381 -18.35 -7.30 -51.33
N ASP A 382 -18.62 -8.43 -51.98
CA ASP A 382 -18.42 -8.64 -53.40
C ASP A 382 -19.20 -7.55 -54.14
N ASP A 383 -18.50 -6.60 -54.77
CA ASP A 383 -18.89 -6.11 -56.08
C ASP A 383 -17.76 -5.30 -56.73
N GLY A 384 -17.51 -5.65 -57.98
CA GLY A 384 -16.51 -5.05 -58.83
C GLY A 384 -16.73 -3.58 -59.17
N ASP A 385 -15.68 -3.05 -59.81
CA ASP A 385 -15.75 -2.27 -61.06
C ASP A 385 -15.12 -0.85 -61.01
N GLN A 386 -14.04 -0.73 -61.81
CA GLN A 386 -13.58 0.42 -62.60
C GLN A 386 -13.29 1.82 -61.98
N SER A 387 -11.98 2.14 -61.96
CA SER A 387 -11.27 3.36 -62.46
C SER A 387 -12.06 4.43 -63.28
N PRO A 388 -11.51 5.64 -63.58
CA PRO A 388 -10.68 6.61 -62.83
C PRO A 388 -11.10 8.12 -63.03
N LYS A 389 -10.32 9.03 -62.41
CA LYS A 389 -9.98 10.44 -62.80
C LYS A 389 -10.73 11.64 -62.19
N ALA A 390 -9.88 12.59 -61.76
CA ALA A 390 -9.95 14.07 -61.92
C ALA A 390 -11.12 14.79 -61.23
N SER A 391 -11.08 16.04 -60.80
CA SER A 391 -10.13 17.16 -60.61
C SER A 391 -11.02 18.30 -60.04
N GLU A 392 -10.42 19.35 -59.49
CA GLU A 392 -11.07 20.64 -59.17
C GLU A 392 -12.07 20.61 -58.00
N ASP A 393 -12.39 21.70 -57.30
CA ASP A 393 -11.79 22.99 -56.97
C ASP A 393 -12.81 23.64 -55.99
N GLU A 394 -12.36 24.64 -55.23
CA GLU A 394 -13.12 25.65 -54.47
C GLU A 394 -14.27 25.26 -53.50
N GLY A 395 -14.06 25.58 -52.22
CA GLY A 395 -14.71 26.75 -51.60
C GLY A 395 -16.16 26.67 -51.11
N VAL A 396 -16.37 27.27 -49.93
CA VAL A 396 -17.61 27.88 -49.41
C VAL A 396 -18.52 27.03 -48.50
N LYS A 397 -18.27 27.20 -47.19
CA LYS A 397 -19.21 27.64 -46.13
C LYS A 397 -20.72 27.35 -46.25
N SER A 398 -21.16 26.56 -45.25
CA SER A 398 -22.39 26.69 -44.43
C SER A 398 -23.67 25.97 -44.92
N PRO A 399 -24.70 25.79 -44.06
CA PRO A 399 -25.20 24.50 -43.56
C PRO A 399 -26.64 24.21 -44.05
N PRO A 400 -27.24 23.03 -43.78
CA PRO A 400 -28.34 22.95 -42.77
C PRO A 400 -28.49 21.54 -42.13
N SER A 401 -28.99 21.40 -40.90
CA SER A 401 -30.41 21.22 -40.51
C SER A 401 -31.15 19.99 -41.09
N GLN A 402 -31.70 19.22 -40.15
CA GLN A 402 -33.00 18.51 -40.16
C GLN A 402 -33.13 17.08 -40.74
N ASN A 403 -33.65 16.23 -39.84
CA ASN A 403 -34.81 15.34 -39.98
C ASN A 403 -34.74 14.07 -40.85
N ASN A 404 -35.11 12.98 -40.14
CA ASN A 404 -36.05 11.92 -40.51
C ASN A 404 -35.89 11.25 -41.88
N LEU A 405 -35.61 9.94 -41.85
CA LEU A 405 -36.35 9.04 -42.74
C LEU A 405 -36.46 7.62 -42.17
N PHE A 406 -37.71 7.28 -41.80
CA PHE A 406 -38.25 5.93 -41.72
C PHE A 406 -37.86 5.12 -42.96
N ARG A 407 -37.34 3.89 -42.77
CA ARG A 407 -37.23 2.92 -43.87
C ARG A 407 -37.81 1.56 -43.49
N ASP A 408 -38.88 1.29 -44.22
CA ASP A 408 -39.70 0.11 -44.44
C ASP A 408 -38.94 -1.23 -44.42
N LYS A 409 -39.42 -2.19 -43.63
CA LYS A 409 -39.00 -3.60 -43.63
C LYS A 409 -39.77 -4.36 -44.72
N ARG A 410 -39.07 -5.00 -45.65
CA ARG A 410 -39.65 -6.04 -46.53
C ARG A 410 -39.14 -7.41 -46.09
N ASP A 411 -40.07 -8.33 -45.92
CA ASP A 411 -39.85 -9.75 -45.73
C ASP A 411 -39.33 -10.40 -47.03
N VAL A 412 -38.26 -11.19 -46.91
CA VAL A 412 -37.78 -12.07 -47.97
C VAL A 412 -37.94 -13.51 -47.50
N HIS A 413 -38.85 -14.23 -48.15
CA HIS A 413 -39.00 -15.68 -48.05
C HIS A 413 -37.86 -16.36 -48.82
N LEU A 414 -36.98 -17.10 -48.12
CA LEU A 414 -36.10 -18.10 -48.73
C LEU A 414 -36.66 -19.50 -48.50
N SER A 415 -36.94 -20.21 -49.58
CA SER A 415 -37.24 -21.64 -49.62
C SER A 415 -36.05 -22.38 -50.19
N HIS A 416 -35.33 -23.14 -49.36
CA HIS A 416 -34.27 -24.05 -49.78
C HIS A 416 -34.84 -25.47 -49.95
N SER A 417 -34.81 -25.98 -51.17
CA SER A 417 -35.02 -27.39 -51.51
C SER A 417 -33.69 -28.15 -51.40
N ILE A 418 -33.65 -29.21 -50.58
CA ILE A 418 -32.51 -30.13 -50.45
C ILE A 418 -32.78 -31.34 -51.34
N GLU A 419 -31.88 -31.56 -52.29
CA GLU A 419 -31.84 -32.70 -53.22
C GLU A 419 -30.94 -33.79 -52.60
N TYR A 420 -31.47 -35.00 -52.40
CA TYR A 420 -30.74 -36.15 -51.87
C TYR A 420 -30.11 -36.94 -53.02
N GLY A 421 -28.78 -36.88 -53.14
CA GLY A 421 -27.95 -37.71 -54.02
C GLY A 421 -27.25 -38.83 -53.25
N ASP A 422 -27.32 -40.04 -53.81
CA ASP A 422 -26.95 -41.33 -53.23
C ASP A 422 -25.46 -41.66 -53.49
N ASP A 423 -24.55 -41.15 -52.66
CA ASP A 423 -23.12 -41.47 -52.68
C ASP A 423 -22.59 -41.73 -51.25
N THR A 424 -22.83 -42.94 -50.74
CA THR A 424 -22.63 -43.31 -49.31
C THR A 424 -21.24 -43.85 -48.94
N ASN A 425 -20.31 -44.01 -49.89
CA ASN A 425 -19.00 -44.62 -49.62
C ASN A 425 -17.80 -43.67 -49.68
N ALA A 426 -17.92 -42.48 -50.28
CA ALA A 426 -16.87 -41.46 -50.26
C ALA A 426 -16.92 -40.60 -48.97
N THR A 427 -18.12 -40.42 -48.40
CA THR A 427 -18.39 -39.60 -47.21
C THR A 427 -17.78 -40.16 -45.93
N LEU A 428 -17.54 -41.48 -45.83
CA LEU A 428 -17.05 -42.10 -44.59
C LEU A 428 -15.54 -41.91 -44.37
N HIS A 429 -14.76 -41.69 -45.43
CA HIS A 429 -13.34 -41.34 -45.31
C HIS A 429 -13.16 -39.84 -45.04
N GLU A 430 -13.97 -39.00 -45.68
CA GLU A 430 -14.03 -37.55 -45.45
C GLU A 430 -14.54 -37.21 -44.05
N LEU A 431 -15.57 -37.91 -43.54
CA LEU A 431 -16.02 -37.80 -42.15
C LEU A 431 -14.96 -38.27 -41.14
N ARG A 432 -14.07 -39.19 -41.53
CA ARG A 432 -13.01 -39.70 -40.65
C ARG A 432 -11.84 -38.73 -40.56
N GLU A 433 -11.46 -38.08 -41.65
CA GLU A 433 -10.43 -37.02 -41.64
C GLU A 433 -10.99 -35.71 -41.04
N ALA A 434 -12.24 -35.34 -41.34
CA ALA A 434 -12.92 -34.22 -40.66
C ALA A 434 -13.07 -34.45 -39.14
N GLN A 435 -13.13 -35.71 -38.67
CA GLN A 435 -13.19 -36.01 -37.23
C GLN A 435 -11.83 -35.87 -36.53
N TYR A 436 -10.70 -35.90 -37.26
CA TYR A 436 -9.38 -35.61 -36.70
C TYR A 436 -9.03 -34.12 -36.77
N ASP A 437 -9.58 -33.37 -37.74
CA ASP A 437 -9.42 -31.90 -37.84
C ASP A 437 -10.45 -31.09 -37.00
N LEU A 438 -11.53 -31.71 -36.49
CA LEU A 438 -12.54 -31.01 -35.65
C LEU A 438 -12.12 -30.75 -34.20
N PHE A 439 -10.93 -31.20 -33.81
CA PHE A 439 -10.38 -30.91 -32.50
C PHE A 439 -9.13 -30.09 -32.72
N PRO A 440 -9.23 -28.74 -32.75
CA PRO A 440 -8.04 -27.92 -32.67
C PRO A 440 -7.22 -28.47 -31.50
N THR A 441 -5.99 -28.92 -31.77
CA THR A 441 -4.96 -28.91 -30.73
C THR A 441 -5.15 -27.57 -30.06
N PRO A 442 -5.39 -27.51 -28.73
CA PRO A 442 -5.68 -26.25 -28.06
C PRO A 442 -4.64 -25.30 -28.59
N GLU A 443 -5.07 -24.39 -29.46
CA GLU A 443 -4.19 -23.32 -29.88
C GLU A 443 -3.80 -22.77 -28.54
N GLU A 444 -2.50 -22.85 -28.23
CA GLU A 444 -1.95 -22.07 -27.15
C GLU A 444 -2.34 -20.66 -27.58
N GLU A 445 -3.54 -20.22 -27.19
CA GLU A 445 -3.91 -18.82 -27.14
C GLU A 445 -2.66 -18.23 -26.55
N ASP A 446 -1.99 -17.36 -27.31
CA ASP A 446 -0.73 -16.72 -26.95
C ASP A 446 -1.02 -15.85 -25.71
N GLU A 447 -1.26 -16.53 -24.59
CA GLU A 447 -2.01 -16.06 -23.45
C GLU A 447 -0.98 -15.34 -22.60
N ASP A 448 -0.86 -14.08 -22.97
CA ASP A 448 -0.43 -13.01 -22.11
C ASP A 448 1.08 -12.86 -22.03
N ASP A 449 1.64 -12.40 -23.15
CA ASP A 449 2.98 -11.79 -23.30
C ASP A 449 3.25 -10.64 -22.28
N THR A 450 2.28 -10.30 -21.45
CA THR A 450 2.38 -9.30 -20.36
C THR A 450 2.69 -9.92 -18.99
N LYS A 451 2.62 -11.26 -18.83
CA LYS A 451 2.95 -11.93 -17.56
C LYS A 451 4.45 -11.81 -17.28
N LYS A 452 4.78 -11.26 -16.11
CA LYS A 452 6.14 -11.23 -15.57
C LYS A 452 6.77 -12.62 -15.64
N THR A 453 7.95 -12.73 -16.26
CA THR A 453 8.64 -14.02 -16.34
C THR A 453 8.93 -14.54 -14.94
N ASP A 454 8.77 -15.85 -14.72
CA ASP A 454 9.03 -16.46 -13.42
C ASP A 454 10.45 -16.13 -12.91
N LEU A 455 11.42 -16.11 -13.83
CA LEU A 455 12.81 -15.74 -13.54
C LEU A 455 12.91 -14.34 -12.93
N GLU A 456 12.21 -13.36 -13.49
CA GLU A 456 12.24 -11.98 -12.98
C GLU A 456 11.61 -11.90 -11.58
N ASN A 457 10.51 -12.61 -11.34
CA ASN A 457 9.90 -12.67 -10.01
C ASN A 457 10.81 -13.36 -8.97
N TYR A 458 11.58 -14.37 -9.37
CA TYR A 458 12.59 -15.00 -8.51
C TYR A 458 13.79 -14.08 -8.23
N ILE A 459 14.27 -13.35 -9.24
CA ILE A 459 15.35 -12.37 -9.07
C ILE A 459 14.91 -11.26 -8.11
N GLU A 460 13.71 -10.70 -8.30
CA GLU A 460 13.14 -9.68 -7.41
C GLU A 460 13.03 -10.21 -5.97
N GLY A 461 12.52 -11.43 -5.80
CA GLY A 461 12.41 -12.07 -4.48
C GLY A 461 13.74 -12.32 -3.80
N GLY A 462 14.73 -12.80 -4.56
CA GLY A 462 16.09 -13.01 -4.08
C GLY A 462 16.74 -11.70 -3.61
N VAL A 463 16.55 -10.61 -4.36
CA VAL A 463 17.04 -9.28 -3.99
C VAL A 463 16.34 -8.77 -2.73
N LEU A 464 15.01 -8.87 -2.63
CA LEU A 464 14.28 -8.46 -1.42
C LEU A 464 14.72 -9.24 -0.19
N PHE A 465 14.94 -10.55 -0.31
CA PHE A 465 15.43 -11.38 0.78
C PHE A 465 16.84 -10.98 1.23
N LEU A 466 17.74 -10.69 0.28
CA LEU A 466 19.08 -10.17 0.58
C LEU A 466 19.02 -8.80 1.28
N LEU A 467 18.12 -7.91 0.84
CA LEU A 467 17.92 -6.62 1.50
C LEU A 467 17.44 -6.81 2.94
N VAL A 468 16.48 -7.71 3.21
CA VAL A 468 16.05 -8.03 4.60
C VAL A 468 17.23 -8.53 5.43
N ILE A 469 18.06 -9.42 4.88
CA ILE A 469 19.26 -9.94 5.56
C ILE A 469 20.27 -8.83 5.89
N PHE A 470 20.46 -7.84 5.01
CA PHE A 470 21.35 -6.71 5.29
C PHE A 470 20.75 -5.70 6.27
N TRP A 471 19.45 -5.44 6.19
CA TRP A 471 18.81 -4.41 6.99
C TRP A 471 18.61 -4.82 8.46
N ILE A 472 18.36 -6.10 8.76
CA ILE A 472 18.21 -6.55 10.16
C ILE A 472 19.48 -6.25 11.01
N PRO A 473 20.70 -6.67 10.60
CA PRO A 473 21.93 -6.28 11.29
C PRO A 473 22.17 -4.77 11.26
N THR A 474 21.85 -4.11 10.15
CA THR A 474 22.04 -2.66 10.00
C THR A 474 21.25 -1.87 11.04
N VAL A 475 19.95 -2.17 11.21
CA VAL A 475 19.14 -1.54 12.26
C VAL A 475 19.74 -1.82 13.62
N THR A 476 20.08 -3.08 13.89
CA THR A 476 20.60 -3.50 15.19
C THR A 476 21.88 -2.72 15.51
N VAL A 477 22.86 -2.69 14.62
CA VAL A 477 24.13 -1.97 14.81
C VAL A 477 23.94 -0.46 14.86
N ALA A 478 23.11 0.11 13.99
CA ALA A 478 22.89 1.55 13.93
C ALA A 478 22.18 2.11 15.17
N THR A 479 21.29 1.31 15.76
CA THR A 479 20.36 1.77 16.82
C THR A 479 20.70 1.27 18.22
N ILE A 480 21.70 0.39 18.38
CA ILE A 480 22.30 0.08 19.68
C ILE A 480 22.73 1.39 20.37
N PRO A 481 22.62 1.49 21.71
CA PRO A 481 23.12 2.65 22.45
C PRO A 481 24.57 2.99 22.10
N GLY A 482 24.80 4.21 21.61
CA GLY A 482 26.12 4.67 21.13
C GLY A 482 26.38 4.38 19.64
N GLY A 483 25.46 3.72 18.94
CA GLY A 483 25.49 3.56 17.49
C GLY A 483 25.09 4.84 16.77
N ALA A 484 25.58 5.03 15.54
CA ALA A 484 25.44 6.28 14.78
C ALA A 484 23.99 6.79 14.65
N ALA A 485 23.02 5.89 14.45
CA ALA A 485 21.62 6.29 14.32
C ALA A 485 20.96 6.52 15.69
N SER A 486 21.38 5.84 16.76
CA SER A 486 20.86 6.08 18.11
C SER A 486 21.19 7.49 18.65
N LEU A 487 22.28 8.07 18.13
CA LEU A 487 22.77 9.40 18.49
C LEU A 487 22.15 10.50 17.63
N TRP A 488 21.35 10.14 16.62
CA TRP A 488 20.82 11.10 15.66
C TRP A 488 19.41 10.81 15.17
N GLY A 489 18.46 11.65 15.57
CA GLY A 489 17.03 11.51 15.31
C GLY A 489 16.71 11.21 13.85
N ASN A 490 17.19 12.02 12.89
CA ASN A 490 16.91 11.75 11.47
C ASN A 490 17.42 10.36 11.05
N ALA A 491 18.66 10.02 11.39
CA ALA A 491 19.24 8.72 11.03
C ALA A 491 18.49 7.58 11.72
N TYR A 492 18.05 7.77 12.97
CA TYR A 492 17.20 6.84 13.69
C TYR A 492 15.89 6.58 12.94
N PHE A 493 15.14 7.65 12.66
CA PHE A 493 13.83 7.55 12.02
C PHE A 493 13.93 6.97 10.62
N PHE A 494 14.89 7.44 9.80
CA PHE A 494 15.07 6.92 8.44
C PHE A 494 15.57 5.48 8.42
N THR A 495 16.44 5.08 9.34
CA THR A 495 16.91 3.69 9.44
C THR A 495 15.74 2.76 9.78
N TRP A 496 14.91 3.11 10.76
CA TRP A 496 13.72 2.33 11.10
C TRP A 496 12.68 2.33 9.97
N ALA A 497 12.36 3.50 9.41
CA ALA A 497 11.38 3.61 8.33
C ALA A 497 11.80 2.81 7.09
N CYS A 498 13.08 2.90 6.69
CA CYS A 498 13.60 2.15 5.55
C CYS A 498 13.52 0.64 5.82
N SER A 499 13.85 0.20 7.03
CA SER A 499 13.80 -1.23 7.41
C SER A 499 12.39 -1.80 7.42
N ILE A 500 11.43 -1.05 7.95
CA ILE A 500 10.01 -1.41 7.89
C ILE A 500 9.56 -1.50 6.43
N MET A 501 9.98 -0.58 5.56
CA MET A 501 9.62 -0.63 4.14
C MET A 501 10.27 -1.78 3.38
N VAL A 502 11.51 -2.16 3.72
CA VAL A 502 12.15 -3.37 3.16
C VAL A 502 11.34 -4.61 3.54
N ILE A 503 10.94 -4.72 4.81
CA ILE A 503 10.13 -5.85 5.29
C ILE A 503 8.73 -5.84 4.66
N ASP A 504 8.05 -4.69 4.61
CA ASP A 504 6.72 -4.54 4.00
C ASP A 504 6.74 -4.94 2.51
N THR A 505 7.73 -4.45 1.76
CA THR A 505 7.90 -4.80 0.34
C THR A 505 8.18 -6.29 0.17
N CYS A 506 8.97 -6.91 1.07
CA CYS A 506 9.21 -8.35 1.07
C CYS A 506 7.94 -9.16 1.39
N VAL A 507 7.17 -8.77 2.42
CA VAL A 507 5.91 -9.43 2.79
C VAL A 507 4.91 -9.37 1.64
N TRP A 508 4.85 -8.23 0.97
CA TRP A 508 3.97 -8.06 -0.18
C TRP A 508 4.39 -8.93 -1.37
N TRP A 509 5.70 -9.03 -1.64
CA TRP A 509 6.24 -9.99 -2.60
C TRP A 509 5.88 -11.44 -2.24
N ILE A 510 6.02 -11.85 -0.98
CA ILE A 510 5.64 -13.20 -0.52
C ILE A 510 4.15 -13.47 -0.76
N ARG A 511 3.29 -12.48 -0.47
CA ARG A 511 1.85 -12.60 -0.67
C ARG A 511 1.49 -12.82 -2.14
N ASP A 512 2.12 -12.06 -3.02
CA ASP A 512 1.91 -12.17 -4.46
C ASP A 512 2.48 -13.49 -5.02
N TRP A 513 3.65 -13.91 -4.55
CA TRP A 513 4.23 -15.21 -4.90
C TRP A 513 3.30 -16.37 -4.50
N ARG A 514 2.73 -16.30 -3.28
CA ARG A 514 1.74 -17.27 -2.81
C ARG A 514 0.47 -17.28 -3.68
N ARG A 515 -0.03 -16.11 -4.08
CA ARG A 515 -1.18 -16.01 -5.00
C ARG A 515 -0.87 -16.63 -6.36
N SER A 516 0.29 -16.33 -6.93
CA SER A 516 0.74 -16.92 -8.20
C SER A 516 0.80 -18.45 -8.15
N ILE A 517 1.34 -19.02 -7.06
CA ILE A 517 1.34 -20.48 -6.86
C ILE A 517 -0.09 -21.03 -6.78
N HIS A 518 -0.97 -20.35 -6.04
CA HIS A 518 -2.37 -20.79 -5.92
C HIS A 518 -3.09 -20.76 -7.26
N ASP A 519 -2.93 -19.70 -8.04
CA ASP A 519 -3.52 -19.56 -9.37
C ASP A 519 -2.96 -20.62 -10.33
N ALA A 520 -1.66 -20.93 -10.24
CA ALA A 520 -1.05 -22.01 -11.02
C ALA A 520 -1.66 -23.37 -10.68
N PHE A 521 -1.90 -23.66 -9.40
CA PHE A 521 -2.59 -24.89 -8.97
C PHE A 521 -4.05 -24.92 -9.45
N GLN A 522 -4.78 -23.81 -9.37
CA GLN A 522 -6.15 -23.73 -9.87
C GLN A 522 -6.21 -24.00 -11.38
N ARG A 523 -5.30 -23.40 -12.17
CA ARG A 523 -5.20 -23.66 -13.62
C ARG A 523 -4.91 -25.13 -13.92
N GLN A 524 -3.99 -25.76 -13.19
CA GLN A 524 -3.72 -27.19 -13.34
C GLN A 524 -4.93 -28.06 -12.97
N GLU A 525 -5.65 -27.70 -11.90
CA GLU A 525 -6.87 -28.40 -11.50
C GLU A 525 -7.96 -28.26 -12.56
N ASP A 526 -8.15 -27.07 -13.12
CA ASP A 526 -9.12 -26.81 -14.18
C ASP A 526 -8.76 -27.56 -15.48
N GLN A 527 -7.48 -27.57 -15.86
CA GLN A 527 -6.99 -28.39 -16.99
C GLN A 527 -7.25 -29.88 -16.75
N TYR A 528 -6.98 -30.38 -15.55
CA TYR A 528 -7.26 -31.78 -15.20
C TYR A 528 -8.76 -32.09 -15.21
N ARG A 529 -9.60 -31.19 -14.71
CA ARG A 529 -11.08 -31.32 -14.75
C ARG A 529 -11.58 -31.34 -16.19
N ARG A 530 -11.09 -30.45 -17.05
CA ARG A 530 -11.41 -30.44 -18.49
C ARG A 530 -11.00 -31.74 -19.17
N ALA A 531 -9.76 -32.17 -19.00
CA ALA A 531 -9.26 -33.43 -19.55
C ALA A 531 -10.08 -34.65 -19.06
N LYS A 532 -10.48 -34.67 -17.79
CA LYS A 532 -11.34 -35.73 -17.24
C LYS A 532 -12.74 -35.72 -17.86
N LEU A 533 -13.34 -34.55 -18.04
CA LEU A 533 -14.64 -34.42 -18.70
C LEU A 533 -14.57 -34.88 -20.17
N GLU A 534 -13.50 -34.53 -20.89
CA GLU A 534 -13.27 -35.00 -22.25
C GLU A 534 -13.15 -36.52 -22.34
N ILE A 535 -12.41 -37.15 -21.41
CA ILE A 535 -12.31 -38.62 -21.35
C ILE A 535 -13.68 -39.24 -21.10
N LEU A 536 -14.45 -38.71 -20.14
CA LEU A 536 -15.80 -39.21 -19.85
C LEU A 536 -16.74 -39.07 -21.06
N GLN A 537 -16.70 -37.94 -21.77
CA GLN A 537 -17.47 -37.73 -22.99
C GLN A 537 -17.06 -38.72 -24.09
N ARG A 538 -15.75 -38.95 -24.27
CA ARG A 538 -15.24 -39.95 -25.23
C ARG A 538 -15.69 -41.36 -24.89
N GLU A 539 -15.67 -41.75 -23.62
CA GLU A 539 -16.15 -43.06 -23.17
C GLU A 539 -17.66 -43.21 -23.34
N GLU A 540 -18.43 -42.17 -23.03
CA GLU A 540 -19.88 -42.17 -23.21
C GLU A 540 -20.25 -42.30 -24.69
N GLN A 541 -19.58 -41.57 -25.58
CA GLN A 541 -19.76 -41.70 -27.03
C GLN A 541 -19.44 -43.11 -27.53
N LYS A 542 -18.32 -43.70 -27.08
CA LYS A 542 -17.96 -45.09 -27.41
C LYS A 542 -19.01 -46.10 -26.93
N LEU A 543 -19.57 -45.91 -25.74
CA LEU A 543 -20.63 -46.76 -25.22
C LEU A 543 -21.93 -46.61 -26.02
N ARG A 544 -22.31 -45.39 -26.42
CA ARG A 544 -23.48 -45.15 -27.29
C ARG A 544 -23.33 -45.85 -28.63
N GLN A 545 -22.16 -45.76 -29.26
CA GLN A 545 -21.87 -46.46 -30.52
C GLN A 545 -21.96 -47.99 -30.36
N ARG A 546 -21.39 -48.55 -29.29
CA ARG A 546 -21.50 -50.00 -29.01
C ARG A 546 -22.95 -50.45 -28.81
N ARG A 547 -23.76 -49.66 -28.11
CA ARG A 547 -25.20 -49.96 -27.92
C ARG A 547 -25.94 -49.98 -29.26
N GLN A 548 -25.70 -49.00 -30.13
CA GLN A 548 -26.29 -48.95 -31.47
C GLN A 548 -25.85 -50.14 -32.33
N GLN A 549 -24.59 -50.55 -32.28
CA GLN A 549 -24.10 -51.75 -33.00
C GLN A 549 -24.77 -53.03 -32.51
N VAL A 550 -24.91 -53.21 -31.19
CA VAL A 550 -25.60 -54.37 -30.60
C VAL A 550 -27.08 -54.39 -31.01
N GLU A 551 -27.73 -53.23 -31.04
CA GLU A 551 -29.12 -53.10 -31.47
C GLU A 551 -29.31 -53.44 -32.95
N LEU A 552 -28.43 -52.93 -33.83
CA LEU A 552 -28.40 -53.30 -35.25
C LEU A 552 -28.14 -54.80 -35.45
N ALA A 553 -27.20 -55.39 -34.73
CA ALA A 553 -26.92 -56.82 -34.79
C ALA A 553 -28.15 -57.67 -34.37
N LYS A 554 -28.88 -57.23 -33.32
CA LYS A 554 -30.13 -57.87 -32.91
C LYS A 554 -31.20 -57.79 -34.00
N LEU A 555 -31.35 -56.63 -34.65
CA LEU A 555 -32.31 -56.46 -35.75
C LEU A 555 -31.97 -57.35 -36.94
N GLN A 556 -30.69 -57.44 -37.32
CA GLN A 556 -30.23 -58.33 -38.39
C GLN A 556 -30.47 -59.80 -38.06
N GLN A 557 -30.17 -60.21 -36.82
CA GLN A 557 -30.45 -61.58 -36.36
C GLN A 557 -31.95 -61.89 -36.43
N GLN A 558 -32.82 -60.97 -35.97
CA GLN A 558 -34.27 -61.15 -36.10
C GLN A 558 -34.72 -61.25 -37.56
N GLN A 559 -34.12 -60.48 -38.48
CA GLN A 559 -34.41 -60.61 -39.91
C GLN A 559 -33.96 -61.95 -40.48
N GLN A 560 -32.79 -62.46 -40.07
CA GLN A 560 -32.33 -63.80 -40.44
C GLN A 560 -33.24 -64.90 -39.88
N GLU A 561 -33.69 -64.79 -38.63
CA GLU A 561 -34.63 -65.73 -38.04
C GLU A 561 -35.98 -65.71 -38.77
N ARG A 562 -36.47 -64.51 -39.14
CA ARG A 562 -37.70 -64.38 -39.94
C ARG A 562 -37.54 -64.97 -41.34
N SER A 563 -36.42 -64.75 -42.02
CA SER A 563 -36.19 -65.32 -43.36
C SER A 563 -35.99 -66.84 -43.29
N ALA A 564 -35.30 -67.36 -42.28
CA ALA A 564 -35.18 -68.79 -42.02
C ALA A 564 -36.55 -69.44 -41.73
N ALA A 565 -37.38 -68.84 -40.87
CA ALA A 565 -38.76 -69.31 -40.60
C ALA A 565 -39.65 -69.27 -41.85
N THR A 566 -39.46 -68.27 -42.72
CA THR A 566 -40.16 -68.19 -44.01
C THR A 566 -39.69 -69.29 -44.98
N SER A 567 -38.40 -69.67 -44.95
CA SER A 567 -37.85 -70.76 -45.77
C SER A 567 -38.24 -72.17 -45.29
N THR A 568 -38.52 -72.35 -43.99
CA THR A 568 -39.00 -73.63 -43.41
C THR A 568 -40.52 -73.75 -43.40
N GLY A 569 -41.24 -72.68 -43.74
CA GLY A 569 -42.70 -72.58 -43.77
C GLY A 569 -43.38 -73.13 -45.03
N THR A 570 -42.80 -74.12 -45.72
CA THR A 570 -43.44 -74.80 -46.88
C THR A 570 -43.83 -76.25 -46.62
N LEU A 571 -43.96 -76.70 -45.36
CA LEU A 571 -44.71 -77.93 -45.00
C LEU A 571 -44.72 -78.12 -43.47
N SER A 572 -45.72 -77.58 -42.77
CA SER A 572 -46.51 -78.36 -41.80
C SER A 572 -47.59 -77.50 -41.16
N ALA A 573 -48.77 -78.10 -41.08
CA ALA A 573 -49.99 -77.49 -40.64
C ALA A 573 -50.04 -77.28 -39.11
N ILE A 574 -50.66 -76.16 -38.74
CA ILE A 574 -51.73 -76.04 -37.73
C ILE A 574 -51.57 -76.95 -36.50
N THR A 575 -51.21 -76.40 -35.34
CA THR A 575 -51.83 -76.71 -34.03
C THR A 575 -51.50 -75.61 -33.03
N TYR A 576 -52.53 -74.88 -32.58
CA TYR A 576 -52.47 -73.93 -31.45
C TYR A 576 -52.56 -74.70 -30.13
N PRO A 577 -52.01 -74.14 -29.03
CA PRO A 577 -52.67 -74.29 -27.74
C PRO A 577 -52.90 -72.96 -27.02
N LEU A 578 -54.17 -72.78 -26.65
CA LEU A 578 -54.72 -71.86 -25.67
C LEU A 578 -54.22 -72.26 -24.25
N ARG A 579 -53.65 -71.33 -23.47
CA ARG A 579 -53.49 -71.49 -22.00
C ARG A 579 -53.33 -70.09 -21.36
N ALA A 580 -54.42 -69.51 -20.87
CA ALA A 580 -54.96 -69.58 -19.51
C ALA A 580 -54.31 -68.59 -18.54
N LEU A 581 -55.08 -67.55 -18.23
CA LEU A 581 -54.95 -66.60 -17.13
C LEU A 581 -54.80 -67.31 -15.78
N THR A 582 -53.85 -66.85 -14.94
CA THR A 582 -53.99 -66.89 -13.48
C THR A 582 -53.39 -65.64 -12.87
N SER A 583 -54.21 -64.97 -12.06
CA SER A 583 -53.89 -63.90 -11.13
C SER A 583 -53.20 -64.46 -9.88
N GLN A 584 -52.23 -63.74 -9.29
CA GLN A 584 -52.13 -63.66 -7.82
C GLN A 584 -51.20 -62.54 -7.31
N ASP A 585 -51.82 -61.62 -6.58
CA ASP A 585 -51.42 -60.95 -5.33
C ASP A 585 -50.01 -60.36 -5.09
N ALA A 586 -50.06 -59.06 -4.81
CA ALA A 586 -49.53 -58.35 -3.64
C ALA A 586 -48.20 -58.82 -3.02
N ASN A 587 -47.21 -57.91 -3.03
CA ASN A 587 -46.69 -57.44 -1.76
C ASN A 587 -46.01 -56.07 -1.82
N ASP A 588 -46.30 -55.34 -0.76
CA ASP A 588 -45.87 -54.04 -0.30
C ASP A 588 -44.37 -54.08 0.06
N THR A 589 -43.57 -53.08 -0.34
CA THR A 589 -42.37 -52.66 0.42
C THR A 589 -41.86 -51.30 -0.05
N THR A 590 -41.81 -50.42 0.93
CA THR A 590 -41.40 -49.01 0.98
C THR A 590 -39.94 -48.76 0.53
N PRO A 591 -39.64 -47.56 -0.03
CA PRO A 591 -38.27 -47.15 -0.26
C PRO A 591 -37.66 -46.57 1.03
N GLN A 592 -36.68 -47.28 1.59
CA GLN A 592 -35.90 -46.81 2.73
C GLN A 592 -34.90 -45.74 2.26
N LYS A 593 -35.10 -44.50 2.73
CA LYS A 593 -34.12 -43.41 2.73
C LYS A 593 -32.80 -43.91 3.33
N ARG A 594 -31.71 -43.87 2.55
CA ARG A 594 -30.34 -43.99 3.08
C ARG A 594 -29.87 -42.59 3.48
N ASP A 595 -29.86 -42.34 4.78
CA ASP A 595 -29.10 -41.25 5.38
C ASP A 595 -27.61 -41.57 5.25
N LEU A 596 -26.89 -40.74 4.49
CA LEU A 596 -25.42 -40.70 4.52
C LEU A 596 -24.99 -40.03 5.82
N ARG A 597 -24.62 -40.86 6.80
CA ARG A 597 -23.87 -40.43 7.99
C ARG A 597 -22.41 -40.16 7.58
N ILE A 598 -22.01 -38.89 7.66
CA ILE A 598 -20.60 -38.49 7.70
C ILE A 598 -20.04 -38.96 9.05
N VAL A 599 -19.09 -39.90 8.99
CA VAL A 599 -18.30 -40.34 10.15
C VAL A 599 -17.14 -39.37 10.30
N THR A 600 -17.14 -38.63 11.41
CA THR A 600 -16.01 -37.85 11.91
C THR A 600 -14.88 -38.79 12.36
N SER A 601 -13.67 -38.48 11.93
CA SER A 601 -12.42 -39.12 12.35
C SER A 601 -12.09 -38.78 13.82
N PRO A 602 -11.56 -39.72 14.61
CA PRO A 602 -11.08 -39.43 15.96
C PRO A 602 -9.69 -38.81 15.94
N SER A 603 -9.49 -37.90 16.89
CA SER A 603 -8.20 -37.31 17.27
C SER A 603 -7.23 -38.37 17.77
N SER A 604 -5.94 -38.18 17.47
CA SER A 604 -4.83 -38.81 18.17
C SER A 604 -3.93 -37.71 18.73
N ASP A 605 -3.96 -37.56 20.05
CA ASP A 605 -2.85 -36.98 20.81
C ASP A 605 -1.73 -38.02 20.94
N GLY A 606 -0.48 -37.57 20.89
CA GLY A 606 0.62 -38.21 21.63
C GLY A 606 1.89 -38.57 20.87
N MET A 607 2.68 -37.57 20.45
CA MET A 607 4.11 -37.41 20.82
C MET A 607 4.61 -36.00 20.56
#